data_AF-A0A838Y2M6-F1
#
_entry.id   AF-A0A838Y2M6-F1
#
_cell.length_a   1.000
_cell.length_b   1.000
_cell.length_c   1.000
_cell.angle_alpha   90.00
_cell.angle_beta   90.00
_cell.angle_gamma   90.00
#
_symmetry.space_group_name_H-M   'P 1'
#
loop_
_entity.id
_entity.type
_entity.pdbx_description
1 polymer ?
#
loop_
_entity_poly.entity_id
_entity_poly.type
_entity_poly.pdbx_seq_one_letter_code
_entity_poly.pdbx_strand_id
1 'polypeptide(L)'
;MSGSLFFYMVGLSLLGLAVACGYLYWRLHQLEGRRDSLTAMYLDQQQQQISALQRDLARLMARLEQQSRSEPAVLSPYNQAIEMIKQGIPASEVAMQCGISRSEAELIISLYRNNSTS
;
A
#
# COMPACT_ATOMS: atom_id res chain seq x y z
N MET A 1 -6.61 45.97 63.72
CA MET A 1 -5.66 46.31 62.62
C MET A 1 -5.18 45.10 61.80
N SER A 2 -5.60 43.87 62.10
CA SER A 2 -5.12 42.64 61.44
C SER A 2 -5.81 42.28 60.12
N GLY A 3 -7.00 42.84 59.85
CA GLY A 3 -7.80 42.50 58.67
C GLY A 3 -7.20 42.96 57.34
N SER A 4 -6.61 44.17 57.28
CA SER A 4 -6.06 44.67 56.00
C SER A 4 -4.84 43.87 55.54
N LEU A 5 -3.96 43.47 56.46
CA LEU A 5 -2.79 42.63 56.17
C LEU A 5 -3.20 41.26 55.59
N PHE A 6 -4.29 40.67 56.10
CA PHE A 6 -4.82 39.42 55.55
C PHE A 6 -5.29 39.59 54.10
N PHE A 7 -6.01 40.68 53.78
CA PHE A 7 -6.42 40.96 52.41
C PHE A 7 -5.24 41.20 51.45
N TYR A 8 -4.18 41.87 51.90
CA TYR A 8 -2.97 42.05 51.09
C TYR A 8 -2.24 40.73 50.81
N MET A 9 -2.14 39.83 51.81
CA MET A 9 -1.51 38.52 51.64
C MET A 9 -2.29 37.63 50.68
N VAL A 10 -3.63 37.62 50.78
CA VAL A 10 -4.50 36.88 49.85
C VAL A 10 -4.34 37.43 48.43
N GLY A 11 -4.35 38.76 48.27
CA GLY A 11 -4.15 39.41 46.97
C GLY A 11 -2.81 39.08 46.31
N LEU A 12 -1.71 39.07 47.07
CA LEU A 12 -0.40 38.68 46.57
C LEU A 12 -0.36 37.19 46.18
N SER A 13 -0.99 36.32 46.95
CA SER A 13 -1.06 34.89 46.60
C SER A 13 -1.83 34.65 45.30
N LEU A 14 -2.96 35.35 45.11
CA LEU A 14 -3.78 35.25 43.90
C LEU A 14 -3.03 35.80 42.68
N LEU A 15 -2.30 36.90 42.84
CA LEU A 15 -1.48 37.45 41.77
C LEU A 15 -0.36 36.49 41.39
N GLY A 16 0.32 35.89 42.37
CA GLY A 16 1.33 34.85 42.11
C GLY A 16 0.75 33.64 41.38
N LEU A 17 -0.44 33.18 41.79
CA LEU A 17 -1.13 32.05 41.17
C LEU A 17 -1.56 32.37 39.73
N ALA A 18 -2.08 33.58 39.48
CA ALA A 18 -2.44 34.03 38.13
C ALA A 18 -1.22 34.10 37.20
N VAL A 19 -0.10 34.63 37.68
CA VAL A 19 1.16 34.66 36.92
C VAL A 19 1.67 33.25 36.65
N ALA A 20 1.61 32.35 37.65
CA ALA A 20 2.01 30.96 37.49
C ALA A 20 1.13 30.22 36.46
N CYS A 21 -0.20 30.40 36.51
CA CYS A 21 -1.12 29.85 35.53
C CYS A 21 -0.86 30.39 34.12
N GLY A 22 -0.64 31.70 33.98
CA GLY A 22 -0.30 32.31 32.69
C GLY A 22 1.02 31.78 32.12
N TYR A 23 2.04 31.63 32.97
CA TYR A 23 3.32 31.05 32.59
C TYR A 23 3.19 29.59 32.16
N LEU A 24 2.44 28.77 32.92
CA LEU A 24 2.19 27.37 32.57
C LEU A 24 1.39 27.26 31.27
N TYR A 25 0.38 28.10 31.06
CA TYR A 25 -0.40 28.13 29.84
C TYR A 25 0.47 28.50 28.64
N TRP A 26 1.29 29.55 28.76
CA TRP A 26 2.22 29.93 27.70
C TRP A 26 3.22 28.81 27.38
N ARG A 27 3.75 28.16 28.42
CA ARG A 27 4.69 27.04 28.28
C ARG A 27 4.04 25.82 27.61
N LEU A 28 2.80 25.49 27.95
CA LEU A 28 2.03 24.40 27.32
C LEU A 28 1.75 24.71 25.86
N HIS A 29 1.28 25.92 25.55
CA HIS A 29 1.02 26.36 24.19
C HIS A 29 2.29 26.33 23.33
N GLN A 30 3.44 26.65 23.92
CA GLN A 30 4.73 26.59 23.21
C GLN A 30 5.19 25.14 22.97
N LEU A 31 4.80 24.19 23.82
CA LEU A 31 5.04 22.76 23.62
C LEU A 31 4.10 22.15 22.57
N GLU A 32 2.84 22.56 22.56
CA GLU A 32 1.84 22.16 21.55
C GLU A 32 2.31 22.56 20.14
N GLY A 33 2.76 23.80 19.95
CA GLY A 33 3.29 24.24 18.65
C GLY A 33 4.51 23.43 18.18
N ARG A 34 5.37 22.95 19.09
CA ARG A 34 6.48 22.04 18.74
C ARG A 34 5.99 20.63 18.40
N ARG A 35 4.92 20.18 19.03
CA ARG A 35 4.34 18.86 18.78
C ARG A 35 3.67 18.84 17.42
N ASP A 36 2.93 19.89 17.09
CA ASP A 36 2.22 20.05 15.82
C ASP A 36 3.18 20.18 14.63
N SER A 37 4.32 20.86 14.81
CA SER A 37 5.34 20.94 13.76
C SER A 37 6.00 19.59 13.49
N LEU A 38 6.27 18.80 14.54
CA LEU A 38 6.79 17.45 14.39
C LEU A 38 5.79 16.53 13.69
N THR A 39 4.52 16.53 14.12
CA THR A 39 3.48 15.70 13.48
C THR A 39 3.28 16.10 12.02
N ALA A 40 3.29 17.40 11.71
CA ALA A 40 3.22 17.88 10.32
C ALA A 40 4.42 17.40 9.48
N MET A 41 5.65 17.46 10.02
CA MET A 41 6.83 16.94 9.32
C MET A 41 6.76 15.42 9.09
N TYR A 42 6.32 14.65 10.09
CA TYR A 42 6.15 13.20 9.94
C TYR A 42 5.10 12.84 8.88
N LEU A 43 3.98 13.55 8.86
CA LEU A 43 2.92 13.35 7.87
C LEU A 43 3.40 13.71 6.46
N ASP A 44 4.09 14.84 6.29
CA ASP A 44 4.63 15.25 4.99
C ASP A 44 5.65 14.22 4.47
N GLN A 45 6.55 13.74 5.34
CA GLN A 45 7.52 12.71 4.97
C GLN A 45 6.84 11.42 4.52
N GLN A 46 5.81 10.95 5.25
CA GLN A 46 5.05 9.76 4.86
C GLN A 46 4.34 9.95 3.52
N GLN A 47 3.73 11.12 3.30
CA GLN A 47 3.04 11.45 2.06
C GLN A 47 4.01 11.47 0.87
N GLN A 48 5.22 12.01 1.05
CA GLN A 48 6.28 11.96 0.05
C GLN A 48 6.69 10.52 -0.28
N GLN A 49 6.88 9.66 0.73
CA GLN A 49 7.21 8.25 0.52
C GLN A 49 6.11 7.50 -0.25
N ILE A 50 4.84 7.71 0.11
CA ILE A 50 3.70 7.11 -0.60
C ILE A 50 3.69 7.57 -2.06
N SER A 51 3.89 8.86 -2.32
CA SER A 51 3.91 9.40 -3.68
C SER A 51 5.08 8.85 -4.52
N ALA A 52 6.23 8.58 -3.89
CA ALA A 52 7.38 7.96 -4.56
C ALA A 52 7.07 6.51 -4.92
N LEU A 53 6.57 5.72 -3.96
CA LEU A 53 6.17 4.33 -4.20
C LEU A 53 5.10 4.21 -5.28
N GLN A 54 4.08 5.07 -5.25
CA GLN A 54 3.02 5.07 -6.27
C GLN A 54 3.58 5.35 -7.67
N ARG A 55 4.55 6.28 -7.79
CA ARG A 55 5.23 6.56 -9.07
C ARG A 55 6.06 5.37 -9.53
N ASP A 56 6.75 4.68 -8.62
CA ASP A 56 7.55 3.51 -8.97
C ASP A 56 6.67 2.32 -9.36
N LEU A 57 5.55 2.09 -8.68
CA LEU A 57 4.55 1.11 -9.09
C LEU A 57 3.99 1.41 -10.48
N ALA A 58 3.61 2.66 -10.75
CA ALA A 58 3.12 3.07 -12.07
C ALA A 58 4.18 2.84 -13.16
N ARG A 59 5.46 3.13 -12.88
CA ARG A 59 6.57 2.87 -13.80
C ARG A 59 6.79 1.36 -14.04
N LEU A 60 6.72 0.55 -13.00
CA LEU A 60 6.86 -0.90 -13.11
C LEU A 60 5.71 -1.51 -13.91
N MET A 61 4.47 -1.09 -13.64
CA MET A 61 3.29 -1.50 -14.42
C MET A 61 3.44 -1.11 -15.88
N ALA A 62 3.85 0.13 -16.18
CA ALA A 62 4.08 0.56 -17.57
C ALA A 62 5.19 -0.25 -18.25
N ARG A 63 6.25 -0.65 -17.53
CA ARG A 63 7.29 -1.55 -18.06
C ARG A 63 6.77 -2.95 -18.33
N LEU A 64 5.93 -3.49 -17.44
CA LEU A 64 5.29 -4.80 -17.64
C LEU A 64 4.32 -4.77 -18.80
N GLU A 65 3.52 -3.71 -18.97
CA GLU A 65 2.65 -3.52 -20.13
C GLU A 65 3.46 -3.38 -21.43
N GLN A 66 4.57 -2.66 -21.40
CA GLN A 66 5.45 -2.56 -22.56
C GLN A 66 6.09 -3.91 -22.89
N GLN A 67 6.49 -4.68 -21.88
CA GLN A 67 7.03 -6.02 -22.04
C GLN A 67 5.97 -7.00 -22.55
N SER A 68 4.73 -6.93 -22.07
CA SER A 68 3.62 -7.76 -22.56
C SER A 68 3.12 -7.35 -23.94
N ARG A 69 3.42 -6.14 -24.41
CA ARG A 69 3.22 -5.71 -25.80
C ARG A 69 4.37 -6.10 -26.72
N SER A 70 5.58 -6.23 -26.17
CA SER A 70 6.79 -6.56 -26.92
C SER A 70 7.02 -8.06 -27.02
N GLU A 71 6.58 -8.84 -26.03
CA GLU A 71 6.16 -10.20 -26.30
C GLU A 71 4.89 -10.12 -27.14
N PRO A 72 4.83 -10.71 -28.34
CA PRO A 72 3.56 -10.89 -28.98
C PRO A 72 2.66 -11.59 -27.95
N ALA A 73 1.37 -11.25 -27.93
CA ALA A 73 0.34 -12.11 -27.38
C ALA A 73 0.31 -13.41 -28.21
N VAL A 74 1.39 -14.19 -28.15
CA VAL A 74 1.33 -15.62 -28.26
C VAL A 74 0.40 -15.94 -27.13
N LEU A 75 -0.87 -16.26 -27.43
CA LEU A 75 -1.65 -17.06 -26.52
C LEU A 75 -0.67 -18.10 -25.98
N SER A 76 -0.35 -18.05 -24.68
CA SER A 76 0.61 -18.99 -24.10
C SER A 76 0.31 -20.34 -24.73
N PRO A 77 1.27 -21.04 -25.36
CA PRO A 77 0.98 -22.21 -26.21
C PRO A 77 0.09 -23.24 -25.48
N TYR A 78 0.14 -23.24 -24.15
CA TYR A 78 -0.78 -23.94 -23.25
C TYR A 78 -2.25 -23.53 -23.33
N ASN A 79 -2.58 -22.23 -23.40
CA ASN A 79 -3.95 -21.75 -23.56
C ASN A 79 -4.55 -22.21 -24.89
N GLN A 80 -3.78 -22.09 -25.98
CA GLN A 80 -4.19 -22.61 -27.29
C GLN A 80 -4.35 -24.14 -27.25
N ALA A 81 -3.43 -24.84 -26.60
CA ALA A 81 -3.53 -26.29 -26.40
C ALA A 81 -4.79 -26.67 -25.61
N ILE A 82 -5.14 -25.93 -24.54
CA ILE A 82 -6.35 -26.17 -23.74
C ILE A 82 -7.62 -25.98 -24.59
N GLU A 83 -7.67 -24.95 -25.44
CA GLU A 83 -8.81 -24.74 -26.35
C GLU A 83 -8.95 -25.87 -27.38
N MET A 84 -7.84 -26.32 -27.98
CA MET A 84 -7.84 -27.46 -28.90
C MET A 84 -8.27 -28.76 -28.22
N ILE A 85 -7.80 -28.99 -26.99
CA ILE A 85 -8.19 -30.17 -26.19
C ILE A 85 -9.69 -30.13 -25.86
N LYS A 86 -10.25 -28.96 -25.55
CA LYS A 86 -11.70 -28.78 -25.35
C LYS A 86 -12.50 -29.14 -26.61
N GLN A 87 -11.95 -28.87 -27.78
CA GLN A 87 -12.55 -29.25 -29.07
C GLN A 87 -12.37 -30.74 -29.40
N GLY A 88 -11.66 -31.51 -28.57
CA GLY A 88 -11.45 -32.95 -28.76
C GLY A 88 -10.30 -33.30 -29.71
N ILE A 89 -9.41 -32.34 -30.02
CA ILE A 89 -8.26 -32.58 -30.89
C ILE A 89 -7.24 -33.51 -30.20
N PRO A 90 -6.66 -34.51 -30.89
CA PRO A 90 -5.73 -35.46 -30.29
C PRO A 90 -4.39 -34.84 -29.90
N ALA A 91 -3.75 -35.39 -28.86
CA ALA A 91 -2.50 -34.90 -28.28
C ALA A 91 -1.37 -34.69 -29.30
N SER A 92 -1.27 -35.56 -30.31
CA SER A 92 -0.26 -35.47 -31.37
C SER A 92 -0.42 -34.21 -32.22
N GLU A 93 -1.66 -33.81 -32.50
CA GLU A 93 -1.97 -32.66 -33.34
C GLU A 93 -1.89 -31.35 -32.54
N VAL A 94 -2.31 -31.38 -31.27
CA VAL A 94 -2.08 -30.29 -30.30
C VAL A 94 -0.60 -30.00 -30.14
N ALA A 95 0.24 -31.04 -29.96
CA ALA A 95 1.68 -30.89 -29.84
C ALA A 95 2.32 -30.23 -31.06
N MET A 96 1.92 -30.64 -32.28
CA MET A 96 2.43 -30.07 -33.52
C MET A 96 1.98 -28.62 -33.73
N GLN A 97 0.72 -28.29 -33.47
CA GLN A 97 0.19 -26.92 -33.70
C GLN A 97 0.62 -25.93 -32.62
N CYS A 98 0.72 -26.35 -31.36
CA CYS A 98 1.07 -25.48 -30.24
C CYS A 98 2.59 -25.46 -29.94
N GLY A 99 3.39 -26.27 -30.63
CA GLY A 99 4.84 -26.32 -30.44
C GLY A 99 5.28 -26.89 -29.08
N ILE A 100 4.43 -27.70 -28.44
CA ILE A 100 4.70 -28.36 -27.15
C ILE A 100 5.07 -29.83 -27.35
N SER A 101 5.70 -30.47 -26.35
CA SER A 101 6.05 -31.89 -26.48
C SER A 101 4.80 -32.78 -26.45
N ARG A 102 4.87 -33.95 -27.11
CA ARG A 102 3.75 -34.92 -27.09
C ARG A 102 3.39 -35.35 -25.67
N SER A 103 4.39 -35.64 -24.84
CA SER A 103 4.21 -36.00 -23.43
C SER A 103 3.53 -34.90 -22.62
N GLU A 104 3.81 -33.64 -22.95
CA GLU A 104 3.20 -32.48 -22.31
C GLU A 104 1.74 -32.27 -22.73
N ALA A 105 1.43 -32.47 -24.01
CA ALA A 105 0.05 -32.47 -24.49
C ALA A 105 -0.77 -33.60 -23.82
N GLU A 106 -0.22 -34.81 -23.70
CA GLU A 106 -0.87 -35.93 -23.01
C GLU A 106 -1.11 -35.66 -21.50
N LEU A 107 -0.16 -34.97 -20.84
CA LEU A 107 -0.32 -34.53 -19.45
C LEU A 107 -1.48 -33.54 -19.28
N ILE A 108 -1.55 -32.52 -20.15
CA ILE A 108 -2.62 -31.49 -20.09
C ILE A 108 -4.00 -32.14 -20.28
N ILE A 109 -4.13 -33.08 -21.23
CA ILE A 109 -5.37 -33.83 -21.46
C ILE A 109 -5.77 -34.62 -20.21
N SER A 110 -4.81 -35.31 -19.59
CA SER A 110 -5.04 -36.11 -18.38
C SER A 110 -5.52 -35.24 -17.22
N LEU A 111 -4.87 -34.09 -16.99
CA LEU A 111 -5.27 -33.11 -15.99
C LEU A 111 -6.67 -32.54 -16.27
N TYR A 112 -6.95 -32.20 -17.53
CA TYR A 112 -8.23 -31.61 -17.94
C TYR A 112 -9.39 -32.60 -17.80
N ARG A 113 -9.19 -33.87 -18.17
CA ARG A 113 -10.20 -34.93 -18.00
C ARG A 113 -10.50 -35.16 -16.52
N ASN A 114 -9.48 -35.17 -15.66
CA ASN A 114 -9.65 -35.35 -14.21
C ASN A 114 -10.42 -34.18 -13.57
N ASN A 115 -10.09 -32.94 -13.95
CA ASN A 115 -10.79 -31.74 -13.46
C ASN A 115 -12.23 -31.65 -13.97
N SER A 116 -12.51 -32.08 -15.21
CA SER A 116 -13.88 -32.09 -15.77
C SER A 116 -14.80 -33.15 -15.14
N THR A 117 -14.24 -34.12 -14.41
CA THR A 117 -14.99 -35.18 -13.72
C THR A 117 -15.27 -34.90 -12.24
N SER A 118 -14.93 -33.71 -11.74
CA SER A 118 -15.33 -33.19 -10.42
C SER A 118 -16.46 -32.17 -10.56
#